data_AF-A0A6J4RNK3-F1
#
_entry.id   AF-A0A6J4RNK3-F1
#
_cell.length_a   1.000
_cell.length_b   1.000
_cell.length_c   1.000
_cell.angle_alpha   90.00
_cell.angle_beta   90.00
_cell.angle_gamma   90.00
#
_symmetry.space_group_name_H-M   'P 1'
#
loop_
_entity.id
_entity.type
_entity.pdbx_description
1 polymer ?
#
loop_
_entity_poly.entity_id
_entity_poly.type
_entity_poly.pdbx_seq_one_letter_code
_entity_poly.pdbx_strand_id
1 'polypeptide(L)'
;MVSFPAENGLGRVPGLFEGGRLSPTQRRVARYVADHPREAPFLSSVELASRAGVSQPTVTRLAVALGYGGYGEFQRDLRRVVLGAAEESGGNKFQAAVDEEIGNLRALRGFLEDDGTVGWLGRELASSVPLVVVGLRASAPLA
;
A
#
# COMPACT_ATOMS: atom_id res chain seq x y z
N MET A 1 0.96 -27.98 11.54
CA MET A 1 1.12 -26.54 11.82
C MET A 1 2.46 -26.13 11.24
N VAL A 2 2.48 -25.66 9.99
CA VAL A 2 3.73 -25.30 9.30
C VAL A 2 3.97 -23.82 9.56
N SER A 3 5.03 -23.52 10.31
CA SER A 3 5.49 -22.15 10.56
C SER A 3 6.39 -21.73 9.40
N PHE A 4 6.11 -20.58 8.78
CA PHE A 4 6.89 -20.02 7.68
C PHE A 4 7.56 -18.70 8.12
N PRO A 5 8.81 -18.43 7.69
CA PRO A 5 9.60 -17.30 8.19
C PRO A 5 9.15 -15.94 7.64
N ALA A 6 9.58 -14.88 8.33
CA ALA A 6 9.31 -13.49 8.02
C ALA A 6 10.21 -12.97 6.90
N GLU A 7 9.76 -13.08 5.65
CA GLU A 7 10.34 -12.33 4.53
C GLU A 7 9.27 -11.40 3.91
N ASN A 8 9.72 -10.19 3.55
CA ASN A 8 9.01 -9.02 3.00
C ASN A 8 7.54 -9.24 2.59
N GLY A 9 6.64 -8.43 3.16
CA GLY A 9 5.17 -8.53 3.01
C GLY A 9 4.62 -8.53 1.58
N LEU A 10 5.34 -8.02 0.57
CA LEU A 10 4.93 -8.08 -0.85
C LEU A 10 5.39 -9.36 -1.57
N GLY A 11 6.41 -10.06 -1.06
CA GLY A 11 6.92 -11.34 -1.59
C GLY A 11 6.07 -12.56 -1.18
N ARG A 12 5.08 -12.37 -0.30
CA ARG A 12 4.22 -13.44 0.23
C ARG A 12 3.07 -13.83 -0.68
N VAL A 13 2.62 -12.94 -1.56
CA VAL A 13 1.54 -13.25 -2.51
C VAL A 13 1.99 -14.34 -3.51
N PRO A 14 3.21 -14.30 -4.08
CA PRO A 14 3.75 -15.43 -4.86
C PRO A 14 3.84 -16.75 -4.07
N GLY A 15 4.32 -16.71 -2.82
CA GLY A 15 4.52 -17.91 -1.99
C GLY A 15 3.24 -18.66 -1.59
N LEU A 16 2.09 -17.97 -1.55
CA LEU A 16 0.77 -18.61 -1.33
C LEU A 16 0.41 -19.60 -2.45
N PHE A 17 0.96 -19.43 -3.65
CA PHE A 17 0.60 -20.24 -4.83
C PHE A 17 1.53 -21.43 -5.09
N GLU A 18 2.59 -21.63 -4.28
CA GLU A 18 3.61 -22.67 -4.52
C GLU A 18 3.20 -24.07 -4.01
N GLY A 19 2.18 -24.18 -3.15
CA GLY A 19 1.81 -25.43 -2.49
C GLY A 19 0.88 -26.40 -3.23
N GLY A 20 0.30 -26.02 -4.39
CA GLY A 20 -0.67 -26.86 -5.09
C GLY A 20 -0.76 -26.60 -6.59
N ARG A 21 -1.03 -27.66 -7.39
CA ARG A 21 -1.29 -27.52 -8.85
C ARG A 21 -2.60 -26.76 -9.06
N LEU A 22 -2.53 -25.43 -9.10
CA LEU A 22 -3.64 -24.57 -9.48
C LEU A 22 -4.10 -24.91 -10.91
N SER A 23 -5.41 -24.91 -11.14
CA SER A 23 -5.98 -24.99 -12.48
C SER A 23 -5.62 -23.73 -13.30
N PRO A 24 -5.74 -23.75 -14.65
CA PRO A 24 -5.50 -22.58 -15.48
C PRO A 24 -6.35 -21.36 -15.08
N THR A 25 -7.60 -21.57 -14.65
CA THR A 25 -8.50 -20.48 -14.23
C THR A 25 -8.17 -19.96 -12.83
N GLN A 26 -7.80 -20.85 -11.91
CA GLN A 26 -7.29 -20.46 -10.59
C GLN A 26 -5.99 -19.65 -10.69
N ARG A 27 -5.09 -20.02 -11.61
CA ARG A 27 -3.86 -19.26 -11.90
C ARG A 27 -4.12 -17.83 -12.38
N ARG A 28 -5.20 -17.59 -13.15
CA ARG A 28 -5.55 -16.22 -13.57
C ARG A 28 -5.92 -15.34 -12.38
N VAL A 29 -6.72 -15.88 -11.45
CA VAL A 29 -7.10 -15.17 -10.23
C VAL A 29 -5.87 -14.90 -9.37
N ALA A 30 -5.02 -15.92 -9.17
CA ALA A 30 -3.76 -15.79 -8.45
C ALA A 30 -2.85 -14.69 -9.03
N ARG A 31 -2.69 -14.69 -10.36
CA ARG A 31 -1.91 -13.68 -11.09
C ARG A 31 -2.50 -12.29 -10.91
N TYR A 32 -3.81 -12.13 -11.04
CA TYR A 32 -4.45 -10.83 -10.83
C TYR A 32 -4.16 -10.26 -9.43
N VAL A 33 -4.27 -11.10 -8.39
CA VAL A 33 -3.98 -10.71 -6.99
C VAL A 33 -2.50 -10.31 -6.82
N ALA A 34 -1.57 -11.03 -7.46
CA ALA A 34 -0.15 -10.72 -7.43
C ALA A 34 0.20 -9.41 -8.17
N ASP A 35 -0.46 -9.14 -9.30
CA ASP A 35 -0.23 -7.94 -10.10
C ASP A 35 -0.87 -6.68 -9.48
N HIS A 36 -1.92 -6.84 -8.65
CA HIS A 36 -2.69 -5.74 -8.05
C HIS A 36 -2.76 -5.84 -6.50
N PRO A 37 -1.62 -5.91 -5.79
CA PRO A 37 -1.60 -6.24 -4.36
C PRO A 37 -2.25 -5.17 -3.48
N ARG A 38 -2.31 -3.91 -3.93
CA ARG A 38 -2.95 -2.80 -3.18
C ARG A 38 -4.46 -2.77 -3.33
N GLU A 39 -5.00 -3.36 -4.39
CA GLU A 39 -6.42 -3.25 -4.74
C GLU A 39 -7.18 -4.56 -4.50
N ALA A 40 -6.60 -5.68 -4.91
CA ALA A 40 -7.22 -7.00 -4.80
C ALA A 40 -7.78 -7.34 -3.40
N PRO A 41 -7.14 -6.98 -2.27
CA PRO A 41 -7.68 -7.23 -0.93
C PRO A 41 -9.03 -6.55 -0.67
N PHE A 42 -9.38 -5.50 -1.40
CA PHE A 42 -10.59 -4.71 -1.18
C PHE A 42 -11.76 -5.10 -2.10
N LEU A 43 -11.51 -5.93 -3.12
CA LEU A 43 -12.53 -6.38 -4.06
C LEU A 43 -13.43 -7.46 -3.45
N SER A 44 -14.73 -7.43 -3.76
CA SER A 44 -15.62 -8.57 -3.55
C SER A 44 -15.24 -9.75 -4.45
N SER A 45 -15.78 -10.94 -4.15
CA SER A 45 -15.54 -12.13 -5.00
C SER A 45 -16.05 -11.96 -6.43
N VAL A 46 -17.12 -11.17 -6.62
CA VAL A 46 -17.71 -10.88 -7.93
C VAL A 46 -16.80 -9.96 -8.73
N GLU A 47 -16.31 -8.89 -8.10
CA GLU A 47 -15.40 -7.93 -8.74
C GLU A 47 -14.06 -8.59 -9.10
N LEU A 48 -13.49 -9.37 -8.18
CA LEU A 48 -12.26 -10.10 -8.43
C LEU A 48 -12.43 -11.10 -9.59
N ALA A 49 -13.57 -11.78 -9.67
CA ALA A 49 -13.86 -12.70 -10.77
C ALA A 49 -13.98 -11.98 -12.10
N SER A 50 -14.72 -10.87 -12.13
CA SER A 50 -14.89 -10.05 -13.33
C SER A 50 -13.54 -9.57 -13.87
N ARG A 51 -12.67 -9.03 -12.99
CA ARG A 51 -11.37 -8.48 -13.40
C ARG A 51 -10.33 -9.54 -13.75
N ALA A 52 -10.38 -10.71 -13.11
CA ALA A 52 -9.54 -11.84 -13.48
C ALA A 52 -10.06 -12.61 -14.71
N GLY A 53 -11.21 -12.24 -15.26
CA GLY A 53 -11.81 -12.91 -16.42
C GLY A 53 -12.23 -14.35 -16.13
N VAL A 54 -12.81 -14.59 -14.96
CA VAL A 54 -13.29 -15.92 -14.52
C VAL A 54 -14.68 -15.83 -13.90
N SER A 55 -15.28 -16.99 -13.58
CA SER A 55 -16.53 -17.04 -12.84
C SER A 55 -16.32 -16.85 -11.33
N GLN A 56 -17.30 -16.27 -10.62
CA GLN A 56 -17.24 -16.11 -9.16
C GLN A 56 -16.97 -17.43 -8.41
N PRO A 57 -17.55 -18.59 -8.77
CA PRO A 57 -17.21 -19.87 -8.13
C PRO A 57 -15.73 -20.25 -8.27
N THR A 58 -15.05 -19.81 -9.33
CA THR A 58 -13.60 -20.04 -9.51
C THR A 58 -12.79 -19.36 -8.43
N VAL A 59 -13.16 -18.12 -8.06
CA VAL A 59 -12.51 -17.36 -6.98
C VAL A 59 -12.68 -18.08 -5.64
N THR A 60 -13.90 -18.54 -5.33
CA THR A 60 -14.15 -19.30 -4.10
C THR A 60 -13.39 -20.62 -4.07
N ARG A 61 -13.34 -21.36 -5.19
CA ARG A 61 -12.56 -22.60 -5.30
C ARG A 61 -11.07 -22.38 -5.20
N LEU A 62 -10.54 -21.24 -5.67
CA LEU A 62 -9.14 -20.88 -5.43
C LEU A 62 -8.89 -20.77 -3.92
N ALA A 63 -9.69 -19.96 -3.20
CA ALA A 63 -9.51 -19.78 -1.76
C ALA A 63 -9.51 -21.12 -1.00
N VAL A 64 -10.44 -22.02 -1.35
CA VAL A 64 -10.49 -23.38 -0.77
C VAL A 64 -9.26 -24.22 -1.16
N ALA A 65 -8.81 -24.15 -2.41
CA ALA A 65 -7.61 -24.86 -2.86
C ALA A 65 -6.32 -24.36 -2.17
N LEU A 66 -6.31 -23.11 -1.71
CA LEU A 66 -5.24 -22.51 -0.91
C LEU A 66 -5.38 -22.82 0.60
N GLY A 67 -6.40 -23.59 1.01
CA GLY A 67 -6.59 -24.02 2.40
C GLY A 67 -7.47 -23.10 3.25
N TYR A 68 -8.10 -22.07 2.67
CA TYR A 68 -9.03 -21.20 3.39
C TYR A 68 -10.46 -21.78 3.40
N GLY A 69 -11.26 -21.45 4.41
CA GLY A 69 -12.69 -21.80 4.49
C GLY A 69 -13.57 -21.10 3.46
N GLY A 70 -13.01 -20.22 2.62
CA GLY A 70 -13.68 -19.55 1.52
C GLY A 70 -13.05 -18.19 1.20
N TYR A 71 -13.68 -17.45 0.27
CA TYR A 71 -13.14 -16.17 -0.20
C TYR A 71 -13.00 -15.12 0.91
N GLY A 72 -13.97 -15.03 1.83
CA GLY A 72 -13.92 -14.03 2.89
C GLY A 72 -12.73 -14.21 3.84
N GLU A 73 -12.31 -15.45 4.09
CA GLU A 73 -11.13 -15.73 4.90
C GLU A 73 -9.84 -15.41 4.16
N PHE A 74 -9.74 -15.82 2.89
CA PHE A 74 -8.64 -15.44 2.00
C PHE A 74 -8.49 -13.91 1.88
N GLN A 75 -9.60 -13.19 1.70
CA GLN A 75 -9.62 -11.74 1.60
C GLN A 75 -9.16 -11.06 2.89
N ARG A 76 -9.58 -11.57 4.06
CA ARG A 76 -9.11 -11.05 5.35
C ARG A 76 -7.61 -11.22 5.50
N ASP A 77 -7.06 -12.34 5.07
CA ASP A 77 -5.63 -12.60 5.16
C ASP A 77 -4.83 -11.73 4.19
N LEU A 78 -5.30 -11.55 2.95
CA LEU A 78 -4.75 -10.57 2.01
C LEU A 78 -4.75 -9.15 2.59
N ARG A 79 -5.86 -8.72 3.21
CA ARG A 79 -5.94 -7.42 3.89
C ARG A 79 -4.96 -7.33 5.05
N ARG A 80 -4.80 -8.40 5.84
CA ARG A 80 -3.83 -8.44 6.93
C ARG A 80 -2.40 -8.33 6.42
N VAL A 81 -2.05 -8.90 5.28
CA VAL A 81 -0.70 -8.73 4.71
C VAL A 81 -0.47 -7.28 4.28
N VAL A 82 -1.46 -6.63 3.67
CA VAL A 82 -1.34 -5.24 3.20
C VAL A 82 -1.42 -4.22 4.34
N LEU A 83 -2.32 -4.42 5.30
CA LEU A 83 -2.48 -3.56 6.48
C LEU A 83 -1.44 -3.89 7.55
N GLY A 84 -1.04 -5.15 7.69
CA GLY A 84 0.02 -5.60 8.58
C GLY A 84 1.40 -5.14 8.11
N ALA A 85 1.61 -4.96 6.81
CA ALA A 85 2.77 -4.21 6.31
C ALA A 85 2.75 -2.73 6.74
N ALA A 86 1.59 -2.19 7.12
CA ALA A 86 1.50 -0.89 7.80
C ALA A 86 1.61 -1.01 9.34
N GLU A 87 1.30 -2.18 9.93
CA GLU A 87 1.45 -2.45 11.38
C GLU A 87 2.83 -3.01 11.79
N GLU A 88 3.74 -3.30 10.85
CA GLU A 88 5.15 -3.60 11.19
C GLU A 88 5.88 -2.37 11.80
N SER A 89 5.28 -1.17 11.75
CA SER A 89 5.55 -0.09 12.71
C SER A 89 4.66 -0.30 13.94
N GLY A 90 5.12 -1.13 14.88
CA GLY A 90 4.42 -1.50 16.12
C GLY A 90 4.13 -0.34 17.07
N GLY A 91 3.16 0.50 16.72
CA GLY A 91 2.79 1.67 17.50
C GLY A 91 1.33 2.09 17.36
N ASN A 92 0.85 2.87 18.32
CA ASN A 92 -0.47 3.48 18.27
C ASN A 92 -0.52 4.63 17.22
N LYS A 93 -1.71 5.18 16.96
CA LYS A 93 -1.91 6.27 16.00
C LYS A 93 -1.00 7.50 16.19
N PHE A 94 -0.56 7.76 17.42
CA PHE A 94 0.34 8.88 17.71
C PHE A 94 1.77 8.55 17.27
N GLN A 95 2.21 7.30 17.46
CA GLN A 95 3.52 6.84 16.99
C GLN A 95 3.58 6.83 15.45
N ALA A 96 2.51 6.38 14.79
CA ALA A 96 2.43 6.47 13.32
C ALA A 96 2.55 7.91 12.80
N ALA A 97 1.87 8.88 13.44
CA ALA A 97 1.98 10.29 13.07
C ALA A 97 3.39 10.86 13.32
N VAL A 98 4.06 10.41 14.38
CA VAL A 98 5.46 10.81 14.68
C VAL A 98 6.42 10.22 13.65
N ASP A 99 6.24 8.97 13.24
CA ASP A 99 7.09 8.32 12.25
C ASP A 99 6.94 8.96 10.86
N GLU A 100 5.69 9.32 10.48
CA GLU A 100 5.42 10.10 9.28
C GLU A 100 6.15 11.45 9.31
N GLU A 101 6.09 12.15 10.45
CA GLU A 101 6.77 13.45 10.60
C GLU A 101 8.29 13.33 10.59
N ILE A 102 8.87 12.28 11.18
CA ILE A 102 10.30 11.98 11.06
C ILE A 102 10.68 11.77 9.58
N GLY A 103 9.82 11.09 8.81
CA GLY A 103 9.97 10.95 7.37
C GLY A 103 10.00 12.32 6.65
N ASN A 104 9.02 13.17 6.95
CA ASN A 104 8.93 14.53 6.38
C ASN A 104 10.18 15.36 6.68
N LEU A 105 10.65 15.36 7.93
CA LEU A 105 11.82 16.13 8.35
C LEU A 105 13.12 15.61 7.72
N ARG A 106 13.27 14.29 7.54
CA ARG A 106 14.41 13.71 6.81
C ARG A 106 14.40 14.11 5.34
N ALA A 107 13.23 14.13 4.70
CA ALA A 107 13.10 14.59 3.32
C ALA A 107 13.44 16.07 3.19
N LEU A 108 12.94 16.90 4.11
CA LEU A 108 13.28 18.33 4.17
C LEU A 108 14.78 18.54 4.36
N ARG A 109 15.42 17.81 5.29
CA ARG A 109 16.86 17.85 5.48
C ARG A 109 17.60 17.60 4.17
N GLY A 110 17.23 16.55 3.42
CA GLY A 110 17.84 16.24 2.13
C GLY A 110 17.64 17.34 1.09
N PHE A 111 16.45 17.94 1.01
CA PHE A 111 16.18 19.08 0.13
C PHE A 111 17.05 20.29 0.49
N LEU A 112 17.30 20.53 1.77
CA LEU A 112 18.11 21.63 2.28
C LEU A 112 19.63 21.37 2.21
N GLU A 113 20.09 20.21 1.73
CA GLU A 113 21.52 19.95 1.51
C GLU A 113 22.11 20.85 0.41
N ASP A 114 21.28 21.29 -0.55
CA ASP A 114 21.63 22.30 -1.56
C ASP A 114 21.17 23.70 -1.12
N ASP A 115 22.09 24.44 -0.51
CA ASP A 115 21.85 25.82 -0.07
C ASP A 115 21.70 26.82 -1.24
N GLY A 116 22.17 26.46 -2.43
CA GLY A 116 22.09 27.26 -3.65
C GLY A 116 20.65 27.47 -4.11
N THR A 117 19.84 26.41 -4.09
CA THR A 117 18.42 26.46 -4.46
C THR A 117 17.63 27.35 -3.51
N VAL A 118 17.86 27.21 -2.19
CA VAL A 118 17.20 28.06 -1.17
C VAL A 118 17.60 29.53 -1.34
N GLY A 119 18.89 29.79 -1.54
CA GLY A 119 19.40 31.14 -1.76
C GLY A 119 18.85 31.78 -3.03
N TRP A 120 18.75 31.03 -4.13
CA TRP A 120 18.13 31.52 -5.37
C TRP A 120 16.65 31.85 -5.19
N LEU A 121 15.87 30.91 -4.65
CA LEU A 121 14.43 31.11 -4.44
C LEU A 121 14.17 32.30 -3.51
N GLY A 122 14.97 32.45 -2.45
CA GLY A 122 14.89 33.59 -1.54
C GLY A 122 15.13 34.93 -2.25
N ARG A 123 16.08 35.00 -3.19
CA ARG A 123 16.31 36.22 -3.99
C ARG A 123 15.16 36.51 -4.94
N GLU A 124 14.65 35.51 -5.64
CA GLU A 124 13.49 35.67 -6.54
C GLU A 124 12.26 36.19 -5.78
N LEU A 125 11.93 35.56 -4.64
CA LEU A 125 10.83 35.98 -3.78
C LEU A 125 11.04 37.41 -3.25
N ALA A 126 12.25 37.76 -2.80
CA ALA A 126 12.58 39.10 -2.30
C ALA A 126 12.49 40.19 -3.39
N SER A 127 12.69 39.81 -4.65
CA SER A 127 12.57 40.72 -5.80
C SER A 127 11.14 40.89 -6.31
N SER A 128 10.21 40.01 -5.89
CA SER A 128 8.81 40.07 -6.31
C SER A 128 8.08 41.22 -5.62
N VAL A 129 7.54 42.14 -6.41
CA VAL A 129 6.74 43.26 -5.89
C VAL A 129 5.44 43.38 -6.71
N PRO A 130 4.28 42.99 -6.15
CA PRO A 130 4.06 42.43 -4.81
C PRO A 130 4.40 40.93 -4.69
N LEU A 131 4.78 40.48 -3.49
CA LEU A 131 4.82 39.05 -3.15
C LEU A 131 3.45 38.65 -2.60
N VAL A 132 2.70 37.82 -3.34
CA VAL A 132 1.38 37.35 -2.95
C VAL A 132 1.50 36.02 -2.22
N VAL A 133 1.01 35.96 -0.98
CA VAL A 133 0.91 34.73 -0.18
C VAL A 133 -0.55 34.32 -0.09
N VAL A 134 -0.84 33.04 -0.32
CA VAL A 134 -2.21 32.48 -0.27
C VAL A 134 -2.24 31.31 0.69
N GLY A 135 -2.95 31.48 1.81
CA GLY A 135 -3.19 30.43 2.80
C GLY A 135 -4.61 29.88 2.72
N LEU A 136 -4.77 28.56 2.87
CA LEU A 136 -6.06 27.89 2.90
C LEU A 136 -6.17 27.00 4.14
N ARG A 137 -7.33 26.99 4.78
CA ARG A 137 -7.62 26.20 5.98
C ARG A 137 -6.58 26.47 7.09
N ALA A 138 -5.79 25.46 7.45
CA ALA A 138 -4.80 25.56 8.52
C ALA A 138 -3.68 26.57 8.23
N SER A 139 -3.41 26.91 6.95
CA SER A 139 -2.43 27.94 6.59
C SER A 139 -3.02 29.34 6.42
N ALA A 140 -4.35 29.50 6.48
CA ALA A 140 -4.99 30.82 6.38
C ALA A 140 -4.51 31.85 7.43
N PRO A 141 -4.29 31.51 8.72
CA PRO A 141 -3.78 32.48 9.70
C PRO A 141 -2.27 32.76 9.58
N LEU A 142 -1.54 32.01 8.74
CA LEU A 142 -0.09 32.12 8.57
C LEU A 142 0.32 32.82 7.27
N ALA A 143 -0.66 33.13 6.41
CA ALA A 143 -0.48 33.74 5.10
C ALA A 143 -0.63 35.26 5.13
#